data_AF-A0A009RW20-F1
#
_entry.id   AF-A0A009RW20-F1
#
_cell.length_a   1.000
_cell.length_b   1.000
_cell.length_c   1.000
_cell.angle_alpha   90.00
_cell.angle_beta   90.00
_cell.angle_gamma   90.00
#
_symmetry.space_group_name_H-M   'P 1'
#
loop_
_entity.id
_entity.type
_entity.pdbx_description
1 polymer ?
#
loop_
_entity_poly.entity_id
_entity_poly.type
_entity_poly.pdbx_seq_one_letter_code
_entity_poly.pdbx_strand_id
1 'polypeptide(L)' 'MGADVGIGDAAYGLGAGLFFIGYFLFEVPSNLLLDKFGARKWFTRILLTWGLITMAMALIQGPKSFYLLRFLLGVAEAG' A
#
# COMPACT_ATOMS: atom_id res chain seq x y z
N MET A 1 -18.86 -9.86 6.20
CA MET A 1 -18.72 -9.54 4.75
C MET A 1 -17.47 -10.27 4.24
N GLY A 2 -17.59 -11.50 3.75
CA GLY A 2 -16.44 -12.40 3.57
C GLY A 2 -16.42 -13.22 2.28
N ALA A 3 -17.06 -12.74 1.20
CA ALA A 3 -17.22 -13.57 0.01
C ALA A 3 -17.22 -12.77 -1.30
N ASP A 4 -16.14 -12.05 -1.60
CA ASP A 4 -15.95 -11.48 -2.95
C ASP A 4 -14.68 -11.95 -3.67
N VAL A 5 -13.68 -12.52 -2.97
CA VAL A 5 -12.43 -13.02 -3.62
C VAL A 5 -12.07 -14.47 -3.26
N GLY A 6 -12.84 -15.16 -2.39
CA GLY A 6 -12.48 -16.51 -1.95
C GLY A 6 -11.18 -16.57 -1.13
N ILE A 7 -10.83 -15.44 -0.51
CA ILE A 7 -9.65 -15.26 0.34
C ILE A 7 -10.11 -15.50 1.77
N GLY A 8 -9.72 -16.63 2.36
CA GLY A 8 -10.04 -16.93 3.77
C GLY A 8 -9.47 -15.89 4.72
N ASP A 9 -10.01 -15.77 5.93
CA ASP A 9 -9.62 -14.75 6.93
C ASP A 9 -8.10 -14.68 7.18
N ALA A 10 -7.41 -15.83 7.15
CA ALA A 10 -5.95 -15.88 7.27
C ALA A 10 -5.21 -15.14 6.15
N ALA A 11 -5.77 -15.18 4.94
CA ALA A 11 -5.22 -14.52 3.77
C ALA A 11 -5.53 -13.01 3.77
N TYR A 12 -6.66 -12.60 4.34
CA TYR A 12 -6.88 -11.17 4.62
C TYR A 12 -5.88 -10.66 5.68
N GLY A 13 -5.64 -11.43 6.74
CA GLY A 13 -4.64 -11.12 7.77
C GLY A 13 -3.21 -11.01 7.23
N LEU A 14 -2.81 -11.91 6.33
CA LEU A 14 -1.53 -11.81 5.64
C LEU A 14 -1.41 -10.54 4.79
N GLY A 15 -2.47 -10.12 4.11
CA GLY A 15 -2.50 -8.86 3.36
C GLY A 15 -2.30 -7.64 4.27
N ALA A 16 -2.95 -7.63 5.45
CA ALA A 16 -2.76 -6.59 6.45
C ALA A 16 -1.31 -6.58 7.02
N GLY A 17 -0.71 -7.76 7.22
CA GLY A 17 0.69 -7.87 7.64
C GLY A 17 1.67 -7.33 6.59
N LEU A 18 1.46 -7.65 5.31
CA LEU A 18 2.27 -7.13 4.20
C LEU A 18 2.17 -5.60 4.08
N PHE A 19 0.97 -5.05 4.27
CA PHE A 19 0.78 -3.60 4.33
C PHE A 19 1.64 -2.97 5.42
N PHE A 20 1.59 -3.51 6.64
CA PHE A 20 2.36 -3.02 7.78
C PHE A 20 3.86 -3.11 7.58
N ILE A 21 4.34 -4.21 6.98
CA ILE A 21 5.76 -4.40 6.67
C ILE A 21 6.23 -3.36 5.65
N GLY A 22 5.48 -3.17 4.56
CA GLY A 22 5.79 -2.16 3.55
C GLY A 22 5.79 -0.75 4.14
N TYR A 23 4.82 -0.46 5.00
CA TYR A 23 4.71 0.82 5.68
C TYR A 23 5.91 1.07 6.60
N PHE A 24 6.19 0.16 7.53
CA PHE A 24 7.23 0.32 8.54
C PHE A 24 8.64 0.46 7.94
N LEU A 25 8.95 -0.29 6.87
CA LEU A 25 10.24 -0.20 6.18
C LEU A 25 10.44 1.14 5.46
N PHE A 26 9.36 1.72 4.91
CA PHE A 26 9.43 2.93 4.11
C PHE A 26 9.11 4.21 4.89
N GLU A 27 8.54 4.12 6.08
CA GLU A 27 8.19 5.28 6.92
C GLU A 27 9.43 6.11 7.27
N VAL A 28 10.51 5.44 7.72
CA VAL A 28 11.78 6.08 8.09
C VAL A 28 12.47 6.77 6.90
N PRO A 29 12.74 6.08 5.76
CA PRO A 29 13.39 6.72 4.63
C PRO A 29 12.53 7.82 3.99
N SER A 30 11.20 7.67 3.97
CA SER A 30 10.33 8.70 3.42
C SER A 30 10.26 9.95 4.26
N ASN A 31 10.28 9.83 5.59
CA ASN A 31 10.31 11.02 6.45
C ASN A 31 11.63 11.80 6.26
N LEU A 32 12.75 11.10 6.02
CA LEU A 32 14.03 11.72 5.63
C LEU A 32 13.98 12.36 4.24
N LEU A 33 13.27 11.74 3.28
CA LEU A 33 13.08 12.32 1.95
C LEU A 33 12.12 13.51 1.95
N LEU A 34 11.14 13.53 2.85
CA LEU A 34 10.22 14.64 3.07
C LEU A 34 10.99 15.88 3.55
N ASP A 35 11.91 15.69 4.49
CA ASP A 35 12.82 16.75 4.96
C ASP A 35 13.69 17.30 3.81
N LYS A 36 14.19 16.42 2.93
CA LYS A 36 15.09 16.78 1.82
C LYS A 36 14.40 17.41 0.61
N PHE A 37 13.21 16.94 0.22
CA PHE A 37 12.49 17.38 -1.00
C PHE A 37 11.39 18.42 -0.73
N GLY A 38 11.05 18.63 0.54
CA GLY A 38 10.01 19.55 0.98
C GLY A 38 8.61 18.94 0.91
N ALA A 39 7.85 19.14 1.99
CA ALA A 39 6.54 18.52 2.22
C ALA A 39 5.58 18.63 1.03
N ARG A 40 5.52 19.78 0.33
CA ARG A 40 4.53 20.01 -0.74
C ARG A 40 4.67 19.03 -1.93
N LYS A 41 5.89 18.80 -2.42
CA LYS A 41 6.12 17.87 -3.54
C LYS A 41 5.98 16.42 -3.09
N TRP A 42 6.38 16.14 -1.86
CA TRP A 42 6.32 14.79 -1.27
C TRP A 42 4.88 14.33 -1.02
N PHE A 43 4.04 15.15 -0.40
CA PHE A 43 2.61 14.85 -0.23
C PHE A 43 1.87 14.62 -1.56
N THR A 44 2.23 15.39 -2.60
CA THR A 44 1.62 15.21 -3.93
C THR A 44 1.99 13.86 -4.55
N ARG A 45 3.21 13.38 -4.30
CA ARG A 45 3.69 12.06 -4.74
C ARG A 45 2.93 10.94 -4.03
N ILE A 46 2.80 11.01 -2.70
CA ILE A 46 2.02 10.06 -1.88
C ILE A 46 0.59 9.96 -2.42
N LEU A 47 -0.09 11.09 -2.58
CA LEU A 47 -1.48 11.12 -3.06
C LEU A 47 -1.63 10.50 -4.45
N LEU A 48 -0.68 10.73 -5.36
CA LEU A 48 -0.70 10.16 -6.71
C LEU A 48 -0.43 8.66 -6.71
N THR A 49 0.60 8.20 -6.00
CA THR A 49 0.95 6.77 -5.92
C THR A 49 -0.14 5.98 -5.20
N TRP A 50 -0.64 6.53 -4.09
CA TRP A 50 -1.76 5.97 -3.34
C TRP A 50 -3.04 5.87 -4.17
N GLY A 51 -3.42 6.95 -4.86
CA GLY A 51 -4.61 6.96 -5.71
C GLY A 51 -4.50 5.98 -6.87
N LEU A 52 -3.32 5.86 -7.50
CA LEU A 52 -3.09 4.94 -8.61
C LEU A 52 -3.18 3.48 -8.16
N ILE A 53 -2.58 3.14 -7.01
CA ILE A 53 -2.65 1.78 -6.47
C ILE A 53 -4.08 1.44 -6.02
N THR A 54 -4.79 2.41 -5.44
CA THR A 54 -6.22 2.25 -5.07
C THR A 54 -7.09 1.96 -6.29
N MET A 55 -6.87 2.67 -7.41
CA MET A 55 -7.54 2.35 -8.68
C MET A 55 -7.16 0.97 -9.20
N ALA A 56 -5.89 0.57 -9.06
CA ALA A 56 -5.44 -0.77 -9.44
C ALA A 56 -6.04 -1.88 -8.56
N MET A 57 -6.46 -1.58 -7.33
CA MET A 57 -7.21 -2.53 -6.50
C MET A 57 -8.56 -2.94 -7.11
N ALA A 58 -9.19 -2.07 -7.89
CA ALA A 58 -10.42 -2.41 -8.62
C ALA A 58 -10.19 -3.46 -9.72
N LEU A 59 -8.93 -3.68 -10.14
CA LEU A 59 -8.53 -4.65 -11.15
C LEU A 59 -7.93 -5.93 -10.53
N ILE A 60 -8.12 -6.17 -9.22
CA ILE A 60 -7.61 -7.37 -8.55
C ILE A 60 -8.23 -8.62 -9.13
N GLN A 61 -7.40 -9.45 -9.75
CA GLN A 61 -7.77 -10.79 -10.22
C GLN A 61 -7.07 -11.83 -9.33
N GLY A 62 -7.73 -12.20 -8.24
CA GLY A 62 -7.30 -13.28 -7.35
C GLY A 62 -6.35 -12.89 -6.20
N PRO A 63 -5.98 -13.88 -5.36
CA PRO A 63 -5.30 -13.66 -4.08
C PRO A 63 -3.88 -13.10 -4.20
N LYS A 64 -3.11 -13.52 -5.21
CA LYS A 64 -1.73 -13.04 -5.39
C LYS A 64 -1.70 -11.54 -5.72
N SER A 65 -2.59 -11.10 -6.60
CA SER A 65 -2.73 -9.69 -6.98
C SER A 65 -3.19 -8.84 -5.78
N PHE A 66 -4.09 -9.37 -4.95
CA PHE A 66 -4.50 -8.74 -3.70
C PHE A 66 -3.30 -8.50 -2.76
N TYR A 67 -2.48 -9.51 -2.51
CA TYR A 67 -1.29 -9.36 -1.65
C TYR A 67 -0.29 -8.35 -2.19
N LEU A 68 0.01 -8.43 -3.49
CA LEU A 68 0.98 -7.54 -4.14
C LEU A 68 0.53 -6.08 -4.06
N LEU A 69 -0.74 -5.82 -4.38
CA LEU A 69 -1.31 -4.48 -4.32
C LEU A 69 -1.38 -3.96 -2.88
N ARG A 70 -1.67 -4.83 -1.89
CA ARG A 70 -1.69 -4.44 -0.48
C ARG A 70 -0.30 -4.08 0.05
N PHE A 71 0.74 -4.79 -0.39
CA PHE A 71 2.13 -4.44 -0.11
C PHE A 71 2.54 -3.12 -0.77
N LEU A 72 2.24 -2.94 -2.06
CA LEU A 72 2.53 -1.71 -2.79
C LEU A 72 1.81 -0.50 -2.19
N LEU A 73 0.56 -0.68 -1.74
CA LEU A 73 -0.20 0.36 -1.05
C LEU A 73 0.50 0.78 0.25
N GLY A 74 1.00 -0.19 1.05
CA GLY A 74 1.75 0.11 2.27
C GLY A 74 3.05 0.88 2.00
N VAL A 75 3.77 0.52 0.94
CA VAL A 75 4.97 1.26 0.50
C VAL A 75 4.62 2.69 0.05
N ALA A 76 3.49 2.87 -0.65
CA ALA A 76 3.05 4.18 -1.14
C ALA A 76 2.45 5.08 -0.04
N GLU A 77 1.83 4.50 1.00
CA GLU A 77 1.33 5.27 2.16
C GLU A 77 2.46 5.74 3.07
N ALA A 78 3.52 4.94 3.17
CA ALA A 78 4.70 5.32 3.92
C ALA A 78 5.55 6.40 3.22
N GLY A 79 5.33 6.71 1.94
CA GLY A 79 6.28 7.48 1.15
C GLY A 79 5.79 8.37 0.03
#